data_AF-A0A9P4HXY9-F1
#
_entry.id   AF-A0A9P4HXY9-F1
#
_cell.length_a   1.000
_cell.length_b   1.000
_cell.length_c   1.000
_cell.angle_alpha   90.00
_cell.angle_beta   90.00
_cell.angle_gamma   90.00
#
_symmetry.space_group_name_H-M   'P 1'
#
loop_
_entity.id
_entity.type
_entity.pdbx_description
1 polymer ?
#
loop_
_entity_poly.entity_id
_entity_poly.type
_entity_poly.pdbx_seq_one_letter_code
_entity_poly.pdbx_strand_id
1 'polypeptide(L)'
;SPYHHLFFANGFAYVPKPYEPFAPVSGPHLAIFLPNLTTPQYVNVREGELPPGAIGAGTEATDSAFWFDAYSTYAACDNKGPTTCDFTVTGYRWDDASQKETTVATQQTLIKPCPAQGDCSLTEIIFNDDFHNLSMISFDARYNGENAANLPSDIFLLDNLKLAWFNNSCAAGAVRESGKL
;
A
#
# COMPACT_ATOMS: atom_id res chain seq x y z
N SER A 1 6.67 -15.40 1.44
CA SER A 1 6.57 -13.93 1.38
C SER A 1 5.09 -13.57 1.50
N PRO A 2 4.70 -12.56 2.32
CA PRO A 2 3.32 -12.13 2.46
C PRO A 2 2.61 -11.82 1.15
N TYR A 3 3.34 -11.24 0.19
CA TYR A 3 2.84 -10.77 -1.10
C TYR A 3 1.86 -11.72 -1.82
N HIS A 4 2.05 -13.03 -1.78
CA HIS A 4 1.18 -14.00 -2.48
C HIS A 4 -0.18 -14.23 -1.84
N HIS A 5 -0.37 -13.79 -0.59
CA HIS A 5 -1.62 -13.97 0.16
C HIS A 5 -2.29 -12.64 0.50
N LEU A 6 -1.77 -11.53 -0.03
CA LEU A 6 -2.35 -10.22 0.17
C LEU A 6 -3.27 -9.88 -1.00
N PHE A 7 -4.38 -9.25 -0.63
CA PHE A 7 -5.31 -8.61 -1.54
C PHE A 7 -4.80 -7.21 -1.85
N PHE A 8 -5.09 -6.74 -3.05
CA PHE A 8 -4.78 -5.40 -3.50
C PHE A 8 -6.09 -4.69 -3.78
N ALA A 9 -6.22 -3.46 -3.32
CA ALA A 9 -7.35 -2.63 -3.69
C ALA A 9 -7.45 -2.49 -5.21
N ASN A 10 -8.67 -2.31 -5.70
CA ASN A 10 -8.88 -1.89 -7.08
C ASN A 10 -8.05 -0.63 -7.36
N GLY A 11 -7.55 -0.50 -8.58
CA GLY A 11 -6.70 0.62 -9.00
C GLY A 11 -5.21 0.30 -9.02
N PHE A 12 -4.73 -0.76 -8.37
CA PHE A 12 -3.36 -1.24 -8.58
C PHE A 12 -3.21 -1.90 -9.95
N ALA A 13 -2.16 -1.52 -10.67
CA ALA A 13 -1.75 -2.14 -11.93
C ALA A 13 -0.23 -2.27 -11.98
N TYR A 14 0.25 -3.15 -12.87
CA TYR A 14 1.65 -3.17 -13.27
C TYR A 14 1.85 -2.38 -14.54
N VAL A 15 2.81 -1.47 -14.53
CA VAL A 15 3.15 -0.69 -15.72
C VAL A 15 4.21 -1.41 -16.55
N PRO A 16 3.98 -1.64 -17.86
CA PRO A 16 5.02 -2.15 -18.75
C PRO A 16 6.11 -1.09 -18.95
N LYS A 17 7.36 -1.55 -19.19
CA LYS A 17 8.48 -0.65 -19.50
C LYS A 17 8.20 0.18 -20.77
N PRO A 18 8.61 1.46 -20.84
CA PRO A 18 9.00 2.35 -19.75
C PRO A 18 7.82 3.25 -19.37
N TYR A 19 7.39 3.22 -18.10
CA TYR A 19 6.69 4.38 -17.54
C TYR A 19 7.76 5.44 -17.27
N GLU A 20 8.21 6.09 -18.34
CA GLU A 20 9.07 7.28 -18.24
C GLU A 20 8.36 8.25 -17.29
N PRO A 21 8.98 8.71 -16.19
CA PRO A 21 10.44 8.79 -15.97
C PRO A 21 11.03 7.92 -14.82
N PHE A 22 10.26 7.02 -14.18
CA PHE A 22 10.75 6.27 -13.00
C PHE A 22 11.26 4.86 -13.36
N ALA A 23 12.47 4.52 -12.89
CA ALA A 23 13.02 3.18 -13.03
C ALA A 23 12.65 2.28 -11.82
N PRO A 24 12.33 0.99 -12.04
CA PRO A 24 12.13 0.05 -10.94
C PRO A 24 13.44 -0.24 -10.20
N VAL A 25 13.35 -0.30 -8.87
CA VAL A 25 14.41 -0.69 -7.94
C VAL A 25 14.55 -2.21 -7.92
N SER A 26 13.44 -2.96 -7.88
CA SER A 26 13.48 -4.43 -7.80
C SER A 26 13.41 -5.13 -9.17
N GLY A 27 12.86 -4.46 -10.18
CA GLY A 27 12.77 -4.91 -11.57
C GLY A 27 11.90 -6.17 -11.78
N PRO A 28 11.29 -6.35 -12.96
CA PRO A 28 11.27 -5.45 -14.11
C PRO A 28 10.09 -4.46 -14.11
N HIS A 29 9.19 -4.52 -13.12
CA HIS A 29 7.93 -3.77 -13.08
C HIS A 29 7.82 -2.85 -11.86
N LEU A 30 7.03 -1.79 -12.02
CA LEU A 30 6.57 -0.91 -10.95
C LEU A 30 5.08 -1.17 -10.71
N ALA A 31 4.64 -1.08 -9.45
CA ALA A 31 3.22 -0.96 -9.15
C ALA A 31 2.81 0.50 -9.33
N ILE A 32 1.68 0.73 -10.00
CA ILE A 32 1.03 2.03 -10.10
C ILE A 32 -0.36 1.94 -9.49
N PHE A 33 -0.76 2.98 -8.76
CA PHE A 33 -2.11 3.14 -8.28
C PHE A 33 -2.84 4.18 -9.13
N LEU A 34 -3.93 3.75 -9.75
CA LEU A 34 -4.80 4.55 -10.62
C LEU A 34 -6.13 4.81 -9.90
N PRO A 35 -6.30 5.97 -9.25
CA PRO A 35 -7.45 6.28 -8.40
C PRO A 35 -8.77 6.31 -9.18
N ASN A 36 -8.73 6.67 -10.46
CA ASN A 36 -9.89 6.69 -11.36
C ASN A 36 -10.45 5.29 -11.68
N LEU A 37 -9.70 4.23 -11.40
CA LEU A 37 -10.14 2.84 -11.52
C LEU A 37 -10.71 2.30 -10.20
N THR A 38 -10.86 3.15 -9.19
CA THR A 38 -11.47 2.79 -7.91
C THR A 38 -12.91 3.25 -7.83
N THR A 39 -13.80 2.41 -7.31
CA THR A 39 -15.18 2.79 -6.98
C THR A 39 -15.20 3.34 -5.55
N PRO A 40 -15.61 4.60 -5.33
CA PRO A 40 -15.41 5.27 -4.04
C PRO A 40 -16.31 4.80 -2.88
N GLN A 41 -17.18 3.79 -3.02
CA GLN A 41 -18.33 3.69 -2.11
C GLN A 41 -18.76 2.33 -1.54
N TYR A 42 -18.14 1.20 -1.87
CA TYR A 42 -18.44 -0.04 -1.15
C TYR A 42 -17.14 -0.80 -0.96
N VAL A 43 -16.72 -0.90 0.30
CA VAL A 43 -15.58 -1.72 0.72
C VAL A 43 -16.20 -2.86 1.52
N ASN A 44 -16.64 -3.91 0.84
CA ASN A 44 -17.05 -5.14 1.51
C ASN A 44 -15.78 -5.91 1.92
N VAL A 45 -15.22 -5.57 3.08
CA VAL A 45 -14.04 -6.27 3.64
C VAL A 45 -14.28 -7.78 3.77
N ARG A 46 -15.54 -8.18 4.01
CA ARG A 46 -15.96 -9.61 4.04
C ARG A 46 -15.91 -10.32 2.68
N GLU A 47 -15.86 -9.56 1.59
CA GLU A 47 -15.66 -10.06 0.22
C GLU A 47 -14.20 -9.83 -0.25
N GLY A 48 -13.32 -9.36 0.64
CA GLY A 48 -11.91 -9.09 0.35
C GLY A 48 -11.68 -7.75 -0.34
N GLU A 49 -12.70 -6.90 -0.46
CA GLU A 49 -12.53 -5.55 -0.99
C GLU A 49 -11.77 -4.68 0.01
N LEU A 50 -10.74 -4.01 -0.49
CA LEU A 50 -9.90 -3.11 0.28
C LEU A 50 -10.18 -1.65 -0.11
N PRO A 51 -10.01 -0.69 0.82
CA PRO A 51 -10.15 0.72 0.50
C PRO A 51 -9.10 1.15 -0.55
N PRO A 52 -9.36 2.24 -1.31
CA PRO A 52 -8.42 2.74 -2.31
C PRO A 52 -6.99 2.87 -1.77
N GLY A 53 -6.01 2.38 -2.55
CA GLY A 53 -4.59 2.43 -2.20
C GLY A 53 -4.16 1.43 -1.12
N ALA A 54 -5.03 0.51 -0.68
CA ALA A 54 -4.70 -0.46 0.35
C ALA A 54 -4.25 -1.83 -0.18
N ILE A 55 -3.44 -2.49 0.65
CA ILE A 55 -2.91 -3.84 0.47
C ILE A 55 -3.05 -4.54 1.82
N GLY A 56 -3.60 -5.76 1.86
CA GLY A 56 -3.90 -6.39 3.15
C GLY A 56 -4.40 -7.82 3.07
N ALA A 57 -4.72 -8.39 4.22
CA ALA A 57 -5.21 -9.76 4.38
C ALA A 57 -6.64 -9.98 3.84
N GLY A 58 -7.39 -8.91 3.55
CA GLY A 58 -8.73 -9.00 2.94
C GLY A 58 -9.70 -9.83 3.79
N THR A 59 -10.27 -10.88 3.20
CA THR A 59 -11.18 -11.81 3.91
C THR A 59 -10.52 -12.51 5.11
N GLU A 60 -9.19 -12.61 5.09
CA GLU A 60 -8.39 -13.27 6.13
C GLU A 60 -7.93 -12.31 7.24
N ALA A 61 -8.45 -11.07 7.26
CA ALA A 61 -8.06 -10.07 8.27
C ALA A 61 -8.33 -10.51 9.71
N THR A 62 -9.25 -11.45 9.95
CA THR A 62 -9.54 -11.99 11.29
C THR A 62 -8.49 -12.99 11.79
N ASP A 63 -7.63 -13.55 10.92
CA ASP A 63 -6.63 -14.55 11.29
C ASP A 63 -5.23 -13.94 11.26
N SER A 64 -4.60 -13.87 12.44
CA SER A 64 -3.21 -13.41 12.61
C SER A 64 -2.18 -14.15 11.75
N ALA A 65 -2.52 -15.34 11.23
CA ALA A 65 -1.70 -16.03 10.25
C ALA A 65 -1.48 -15.22 8.96
N PHE A 66 -2.33 -14.23 8.65
CA PHE A 66 -2.18 -13.39 7.47
C PHE A 66 -1.70 -11.97 7.81
N TRP A 67 -1.43 -11.69 9.07
CA TRP A 67 -0.93 -10.39 9.51
C TRP A 67 0.57 -10.28 9.28
N PHE A 68 1.05 -9.06 9.07
CA PHE A 68 2.40 -8.76 8.62
C PHE A 68 3.00 -7.55 9.34
N ASP A 69 4.32 -7.52 9.34
CA ASP A 69 5.13 -6.37 9.67
C ASP A 69 5.56 -5.68 8.38
N ALA A 70 5.55 -4.34 8.38
CA ALA A 70 5.98 -3.55 7.24
C ALA A 70 7.20 -2.71 7.62
N TYR A 71 8.24 -2.73 6.77
CA TYR A 71 9.52 -2.08 7.09
C TYR A 71 9.84 -0.90 6.17
N SER A 72 9.59 -1.03 4.87
CA SER A 72 9.87 0.04 3.93
C SER A 72 9.13 -0.14 2.62
N THR A 73 9.07 0.93 1.84
CA THR A 73 8.70 0.89 0.42
C THR A 73 9.49 1.94 -0.34
N TYR A 74 9.59 1.79 -1.65
CA TYR A 74 10.02 2.87 -2.54
C TYR A 74 8.79 3.47 -3.20
N ALA A 75 8.62 4.78 -3.10
CA ALA A 75 7.44 5.47 -3.61
C ALA A 75 7.79 6.65 -4.51
N ALA A 76 6.91 6.95 -5.44
CA ALA A 76 6.93 8.17 -6.22
C ALA A 76 5.51 8.65 -6.50
N CYS A 77 5.38 9.93 -6.85
CA CYS A 77 4.12 10.53 -7.24
C CYS A 77 4.20 10.96 -8.70
N ASP A 78 3.11 10.82 -9.46
CA ASP A 78 2.98 11.41 -10.80
C ASP A 78 2.77 12.93 -10.70
N ASN A 79 3.81 13.62 -10.25
CA ASN A 79 3.81 15.05 -9.99
C ASN A 79 4.98 15.71 -10.73
N LYS A 80 4.67 16.55 -11.71
CA LYS A 80 5.66 17.29 -12.52
C LYS A 80 6.17 18.58 -11.86
N GLY A 81 5.66 18.90 -10.66
CA GLY A 81 6.02 20.08 -9.90
C GLY A 81 5.15 21.30 -10.21
N PRO A 82 5.41 22.44 -9.53
CA PRO A 82 6.56 22.68 -8.65
C PRO A 82 6.38 22.21 -7.20
N THR A 83 5.18 21.81 -6.77
CA THR A 83 4.89 21.43 -5.39
C THR A 83 5.37 20.01 -5.06
N THR A 84 5.60 19.73 -3.78
CA THR A 84 5.84 18.36 -3.30
C THR A 84 4.54 17.58 -3.21
N CYS A 85 4.68 16.25 -3.20
CA CYS A 85 3.60 15.32 -2.93
C CYS A 85 3.61 14.94 -1.45
N ASP A 86 2.50 15.19 -0.74
CA ASP A 86 2.25 14.63 0.58
C ASP A 86 1.88 13.16 0.41
N PHE A 87 2.74 12.28 0.90
CA PHE A 87 2.55 10.83 0.82
C PHE A 87 2.28 10.28 2.21
N THR A 88 1.08 9.76 2.41
CA THR A 88 0.63 9.21 3.69
C THR A 88 0.58 7.69 3.62
N VAL A 89 1.21 7.05 4.59
CA VAL A 89 1.15 5.60 4.80
C VAL A 89 0.38 5.34 6.09
N THR A 90 -0.63 4.49 6.03
CA THR A 90 -1.47 4.16 7.19
C THR A 90 -1.47 2.65 7.42
N GLY A 91 -1.09 2.22 8.63
CA GLY A 91 -1.17 0.83 9.07
C GLY A 91 -2.47 0.59 9.84
N TYR A 92 -3.10 -0.55 9.56
CA TYR A 92 -4.33 -0.98 10.21
C TYR A 92 -4.17 -2.36 10.81
N ARG A 93 -4.91 -2.57 11.89
CA ARG A 93 -5.06 -3.87 12.54
C ARG A 93 -6.54 -4.16 12.73
N TRP A 94 -6.91 -5.39 12.41
CA TRP A 94 -8.23 -5.92 12.67
C TRP A 94 -8.52 -5.91 14.17
N ASP A 95 -9.66 -5.34 14.54
CA ASP A 95 -10.19 -5.38 15.90
C ASP A 95 -11.43 -6.28 15.96
N ASP A 96 -11.30 -7.41 16.67
CA ASP A 96 -12.39 -8.37 16.84
C ASP A 96 -13.59 -7.81 17.59
N ALA A 97 -13.38 -6.82 18.47
CA ALA A 97 -14.48 -6.23 19.24
C ALA A 97 -15.39 -5.38 18.35
N SER A 98 -14.80 -4.53 17.51
CA SER A 98 -15.55 -3.69 16.56
C SER A 98 -15.83 -4.34 15.21
N GLN A 99 -15.20 -5.49 14.93
CA GLN A 99 -15.26 -6.20 13.65
C GLN A 99 -14.83 -5.32 12.47
N LYS A 100 -13.77 -4.53 12.68
CA LYS A 100 -13.29 -3.51 11.74
C LYS A 100 -11.78 -3.36 11.76
N GLU A 101 -11.24 -2.91 10.64
CA GLU A 101 -9.88 -2.38 10.55
C GLU A 101 -9.77 -1.07 11.35
N THR A 102 -8.83 -1.04 12.30
CA THR A 102 -8.55 0.13 13.13
C THR A 102 -7.16 0.65 12.80
N THR A 103 -7.04 1.96 12.59
CA THR A 103 -5.74 2.60 12.38
C THR A 103 -4.85 2.44 13.62
N VAL A 104 -3.66 1.89 13.43
CA VAL A 104 -2.65 1.71 14.49
C VAL A 104 -1.37 2.51 14.24
N ALA A 105 -1.11 2.89 12.99
CA ALA A 105 0.06 3.69 12.61
C ALA A 105 -0.29 4.65 11.47
N THR A 106 0.33 5.83 11.47
CA THR A 106 0.28 6.76 10.34
C THR A 106 1.61 7.48 10.23
N GLN A 107 2.17 7.50 9.03
CA GLN A 107 3.40 8.20 8.73
C GLN A 107 3.26 8.99 7.45
N GLN A 108 3.69 10.25 7.50
CA GLN A 108 3.68 11.14 6.35
C GLN A 108 5.10 11.43 5.90
N THR A 109 5.29 11.53 4.59
CA THR A 109 6.56 11.93 3.99
C THR A 109 6.31 12.81 2.78
N LEU A 110 7.28 13.68 2.48
CA LEU A 110 7.24 14.55 1.32
C LEU A 110 8.04 13.90 0.19
N ILE A 111 7.35 13.58 -0.91
CA ILE A 111 7.97 13.11 -2.14
C ILE A 111 8.21 14.31 -3.07
N LYS A 112 9.46 14.44 -3.54
CA LYS A 112 9.83 15.52 -4.46
C LYS A 112 9.17 15.32 -5.83
N PRO A 113 8.79 16.40 -6.52
CA PRO A 113 8.28 16.30 -7.88
C PRO A 113 9.36 15.76 -8.82
N CYS A 114 8.89 15.17 -9.91
CA CYS A 114 9.71 14.66 -10.99
C CYS A 114 9.42 15.42 -12.29
N PRO A 115 10.28 16.39 -12.67
CA PRO A 115 10.16 17.07 -13.96
C PRO A 115 10.35 16.08 -15.12
N ALA A 116 9.56 16.22 -16.18
CA ALA A 116 9.49 15.31 -17.33
C ALA A 116 10.80 15.15 -18.16
N GLN A 117 11.94 15.67 -17.70
CA GLN A 117 13.25 15.64 -18.36
C GLN A 117 14.36 15.04 -17.48
N GLY A 118 14.05 14.43 -16.33
CA GLY A 118 15.06 13.89 -15.40
C GLY A 118 14.98 12.38 -15.18
N ASP A 119 16.11 11.76 -14.87
CA ASP A 119 16.20 10.40 -14.32
C ASP A 119 15.64 10.39 -12.89
N CYS A 120 14.33 10.18 -12.77
CA CYS A 120 13.67 10.26 -11.48
C CYS A 120 13.83 8.96 -10.70
N SER A 121 14.28 9.10 -9.45
CA SER A 121 14.40 8.01 -8.50
C SER A 121 13.17 7.93 -7.61
N LEU A 122 12.73 6.71 -7.30
CA LEU A 122 11.80 6.49 -6.20
C LEU A 122 12.44 6.93 -4.87
N THR A 123 11.62 7.44 -3.96
CA THR A 123 12.02 7.81 -2.61
C THR A 123 11.81 6.62 -1.68
N GLU A 124 12.86 6.17 -0.98
CA GLU A 124 12.69 5.15 0.07
C GLU A 124 11.98 5.75 1.28
N ILE A 125 10.92 5.09 1.71
CA ILE A 125 10.17 5.40 2.92
C ILE A 125 10.43 4.25 3.88
N ILE A 126 11.16 4.54 4.96
CA ILE A 126 11.36 3.61 6.07
C ILE A 126 10.21 3.83 7.06
N PHE A 127 9.48 2.76 7.36
CA PHE A 127 8.38 2.80 8.30
C PHE A 127 8.89 2.76 9.73
N ASN A 128 8.21 3.47 10.62
CA ASN A 128 8.51 3.43 12.05
C ASN A 128 8.06 2.10 12.69
N ASP A 129 8.43 1.89 13.96
CA ASP A 129 8.16 0.64 14.68
C ASP A 129 6.66 0.36 14.92
N ASP A 130 5.78 1.35 14.70
CA ASP A 130 4.33 1.17 14.86
C ASP A 130 3.72 0.37 13.70
N PHE A 131 4.43 0.19 12.57
CA PHE A 131 4.02 -0.63 11.43
C PHE A 131 4.25 -2.13 11.65
N HIS A 132 3.77 -2.61 12.80
CA HIS A 132 3.93 -3.98 13.28
C HIS A 132 2.56 -4.62 13.52
N ASN A 133 2.46 -5.93 13.26
CA ASN A 133 1.25 -6.71 13.54
C ASN A 133 0.01 -6.15 12.79
N LEU A 134 0.17 -5.87 11.49
CA LEU A 134 -0.83 -5.25 10.63
C LEU A 134 -1.64 -6.30 9.88
N SER A 135 -2.94 -6.09 9.72
CA SER A 135 -3.78 -6.82 8.77
C SER A 135 -3.91 -6.09 7.43
N MET A 136 -3.67 -4.78 7.40
CA MET A 136 -3.75 -3.95 6.19
C MET A 136 -2.82 -2.74 6.28
N ILE A 137 -2.31 -2.30 5.12
CA ILE A 137 -1.58 -1.05 4.94
C ILE A 137 -2.19 -0.27 3.77
N SER A 138 -2.27 1.05 3.87
CA SER A 138 -2.73 1.90 2.77
C SER A 138 -1.76 3.03 2.46
N PHE A 139 -1.84 3.49 1.22
CA PHE A 139 -1.03 4.56 0.67
C PHE A 139 -1.93 5.61 0.03
N ASP A 140 -1.66 6.87 0.32
CA ASP A 140 -2.39 8.01 -0.23
C ASP A 140 -1.39 9.11 -0.63
N ALA A 141 -1.58 9.70 -1.82
CA ALA A 141 -0.71 10.71 -2.38
C ALA A 141 -1.50 11.97 -2.73
N ARG A 142 -0.98 13.15 -2.37
CA ARG A 142 -1.66 14.45 -2.57
C ARG A 142 -0.68 15.55 -3.01
N TYR A 143 -0.91 16.21 -4.15
CA TYR A 143 0.04 17.20 -4.70
C TYR A 143 -0.25 18.67 -4.36
N ASN A 144 -1.43 18.94 -3.82
CA ASN A 144 -1.95 20.31 -3.64
C ASN A 144 -2.27 20.66 -2.18
N GLY A 145 -1.86 19.84 -1.20
CA GLY A 145 -2.27 20.02 0.20
C GLY A 145 -3.80 20.02 0.39
N GLU A 146 -4.55 19.57 -0.62
CA GLU A 146 -6.01 19.46 -0.60
C GLU A 146 -6.38 18.27 0.29
N ASN A 147 -6.39 18.53 1.60
CA ASN A 147 -6.97 17.65 2.62
C ASN A 147 -8.50 17.67 2.56
N ALA A 148 -9.08 17.46 1.37
CA ALA A 148 -10.48 17.14 1.28
C ALA A 148 -10.61 15.64 1.47
N ALA A 149 -11.08 15.20 2.64
CA ALA A 149 -11.37 13.81 2.99
C ALA A 149 -12.31 13.06 2.00
N ASN A 150 -12.76 13.75 0.93
CA ASN A 150 -13.67 13.26 -0.10
C ASN A 150 -13.06 13.31 -1.52
N LEU A 151 -11.78 13.67 -1.69
CA LEU A 151 -11.11 13.61 -2.98
C LEU A 151 -10.39 12.26 -3.16
N PRO A 152 -10.43 11.66 -4.36
CA PRO A 152 -9.64 10.46 -4.66
C PRO A 152 -8.15 10.78 -4.52
N SER A 153 -7.33 9.82 -4.07
CA SER A 153 -5.85 9.94 -4.06
C SER A 153 -5.36 10.35 -5.44
N ASP A 154 -4.21 11.00 -5.53
CA ASP A 154 -3.52 11.17 -6.80
C ASP A 154 -2.77 9.87 -7.21
N ILE A 155 -2.28 9.81 -8.46
CA ILE A 155 -1.57 8.64 -9.04
C ILE A 155 -0.19 8.47 -8.41
N PHE A 156 0.05 7.38 -7.68
CA PHE A 156 1.37 7.09 -7.12
C PHE A 156 1.94 5.78 -7.64
N LEU A 157 3.26 5.66 -7.53
CA LEU A 157 4.02 4.46 -7.86
C LEU A 157 4.62 3.87 -6.58
N LEU A 158 4.67 2.54 -6.52
CA LEU A 158 5.31 1.77 -5.46
C LEU A 158 6.26 0.73 -6.03
N ASP A 159 7.32 0.45 -5.30
CA ASP A 159 8.22 -0.68 -5.54
C ASP A 159 8.79 -1.21 -4.23
N ASN A 160 9.14 -2.50 -4.23
CA ASN A 160 9.88 -3.17 -3.16
C ASN A 160 9.29 -2.91 -1.76
N LEU A 161 7.97 -3.14 -1.63
CA LEU A 161 7.29 -3.14 -0.34
C LEU A 161 7.82 -4.30 0.51
N LYS A 162 8.67 -3.98 1.50
CA LYS A 162 9.33 -4.96 2.36
C LYS A 162 8.40 -5.35 3.51
N LEU A 163 7.93 -6.59 3.46
CA LEU A 163 7.01 -7.17 4.45
C LEU A 163 7.59 -8.46 5.03
N ALA A 164 7.26 -8.76 6.28
CA ALA A 164 7.45 -10.08 6.90
C ALA A 164 6.16 -10.56 7.56
N TRP A 165 6.04 -11.87 7.76
CA TRP A 165 4.92 -12.41 8.54
C TRP A 165 5.08 -12.05 10.01
N PHE A 166 4.03 -11.46 10.59
CA PHE A 166 4.00 -11.20 12.03
C PHE A 166 3.90 -12.54 12.79
N ASN A 167 2.87 -13.34 12.49
CA ASN A 167 2.74 -14.69 13.05
C ASN A 167 3.55 -15.69 12.22
N ASN A 168 4.83 -15.85 12.58
CA ASN A 168 5.77 -16.74 11.93
C ASN A 168 5.84 -18.15 12.57
N SER A 169 4.80 -18.56 13.29
CA SER A 169 4.72 -19.90 13.88
C SER A 169 4.49 -20.98 12.79
N CYS A 170 4.86 -22.22 13.10
CA CYS A 170 4.60 -23.36 12.21
C CYS A 170 3.09 -23.56 11.96
N ALA A 171 2.26 -23.32 12.98
CA ALA A 171 0.80 -23.43 12.86
C ALA A 171 0.25 -22.40 11.86
N ALA A 172 0.67 -21.14 11.95
CA ALA A 172 0.30 -20.11 10.98
C ALA A 172 0.82 -20.42 9.57
N GLY A 173 2.01 -21.04 9.46
CA GLY A 173 2.53 -21.56 8.19
C GLY A 173 1.57 -22.58 7.56
N ALA A 174 1.13 -23.56 8.34
CA ALA A 174 0.19 -24.58 7.88
C ALA A 174 -1.17 -23.99 7.45
N VAL A 175 -1.67 -22.97 8.17
CA VAL A 175 -2.91 -22.25 7.78
C VAL A 175 -2.75 -21.66 6.38
N ARG A 176 -1.67 -20.90 6.14
CA ARG A 176 -1.40 -20.27 4.84
C ARG A 176 -1.20 -21.26 3.70
N GLU A 177 -0.64 -22.44 3.96
CA GLU A 177 -0.51 -23.51 2.95
C GLU A 177 -1.84 -24.23 2.66
N SER A 178 -2.69 -24.37 3.67
CA SER A 178 -3.98 -25.07 3.56
C SER A 178 -5.10 -24.20 2.98
N GLY A 179 -5.06 -22.89 3.24
CA GLY A 179 -5.92 -21.88 2.65
C GLY A 179 -5.55 -21.68 1.19
N LYS A 180 -6.13 -22.49 0.30
CA LYS A 180 -6.02 -22.31 -1.13
C LYS A 180 -6.61 -20.95 -1.51
N LEU A 181 -5.77 -20.09 -2.07
CA LEU A 181 -6.18 -18.91 -2.87
C LEU A 181 -7.12 -19.31 -4.00
#